data_AF-A0A942AQR9-F1
#
_entry.id   AF-A0A942AQR9-F1
#
_cell.length_a   1.000
_cell.length_b   1.000
_cell.length_c   1.000
_cell.angle_alpha   90.00
_cell.angle_beta   90.00
_cell.angle_gamma   90.00
#
_symmetry.space_group_name_H-M   'P 1'
#
loop_
_entity.id
_entity.type
_entity.pdbx_description
1 polymer ?
#
loop_
_entity_poly.entity_id
_entity_poly.type
_entity_poly.pdbx_seq_one_letter_code
_entity_poly.pdbx_strand_id
1 'polypeptide(L)'
;MKKNLLLLLMVIFTINFTSCKDDDDYTPLIPPSDINVTYGSDNNNKLNLSYSDVTLSGKQVKFATTDGRTASLTLMDILPGKAEATVENIALTEGEGEYIFSGTSPVSRAAEYSVAYSGSVKKGEMTLKLNVSVPDPKGWVKTYSLGAYTTGEFTVGDKKYSSWVLTSPLYAACAFEDLEMSASYSMLFKGLGGLLLPQVLKTVTLEADGNIRAQYYSGAIQIDQNLIFPMLMGQGPSEEVVNALIPTSGELNSPKNLAYWFEKDGKLYVKLNITAIIAQAMSDSETTGGDETLATIIATVLNGNASTIKQLLSQFTGLDFSEISDASFEMLLDWIKNGIPLNVTKAEGGHTYMYLDRTAFDPIFKDTETPADDPSNIGSKSDLMKLWMLLSEAEIIPEDAQLAILLFAGILQEWPTNTAFNVGLDLK
;
A
#
# COMPACT_ATOMS: atom_id res chain seq x y z
N MET A 1 -15.44 14.71 -31.07
CA MET A 1 -16.76 14.55 -30.43
C MET A 1 -16.56 14.37 -28.92
N LYS A 2 -16.48 15.47 -28.16
CA LYS A 2 -16.45 15.50 -26.67
C LYS A 2 -16.95 16.87 -26.17
N LYS A 3 -18.06 17.35 -26.74
CA LYS A 3 -18.69 18.63 -26.34
C LYS A 3 -20.10 18.47 -25.75
N ASN A 4 -20.63 17.25 -25.70
CA ASN A 4 -22.00 16.98 -25.23
C ASN A 4 -22.07 16.34 -23.83
N LEU A 5 -20.95 16.17 -23.11
CA LEU A 5 -20.99 15.63 -21.74
C LEU A 5 -21.07 16.73 -20.66
N LEU A 6 -20.73 17.98 -20.99
CA LEU A 6 -20.85 19.11 -20.06
C LEU A 6 -22.24 19.78 -20.08
N LEU A 7 -23.12 19.42 -21.02
CA LEU A 7 -24.44 20.04 -21.18
C LEU A 7 -25.57 19.30 -20.44
N LEU A 8 -25.30 18.18 -19.76
CA LEU A 8 -26.30 17.42 -19.01
C LEU A 8 -26.34 17.77 -17.50
N LEU A 9 -25.56 18.77 -17.05
CA LEU A 9 -25.43 19.16 -15.64
C LEU A 9 -25.97 20.57 -15.33
N MET A 10 -26.75 21.19 -16.24
CA MET A 10 -27.13 22.61 -16.13
C MET A 10 -28.62 22.95 -16.34
N VAL A 11 -29.55 22.07 -15.96
CA VAL A 11 -31.01 22.31 -15.96
C VAL A 11 -31.57 21.37 -14.87
N ILE A 12 -32.14 21.72 -13.70
CA ILE A 12 -33.07 22.78 -13.27
C ILE A 12 -32.83 23.02 -11.76
N PHE A 13 -32.37 24.21 -11.36
CA PHE A 13 -32.59 24.73 -10.00
C PHE A 13 -33.51 25.94 -10.12
N THR A 14 -34.81 25.69 -10.26
CA THR A 14 -35.82 26.71 -9.98
C THR A 14 -36.00 26.77 -8.48
N ILE A 15 -35.32 27.74 -7.88
CA ILE A 15 -35.50 28.14 -6.49
C ILE A 15 -36.91 28.74 -6.38
N ASN A 16 -37.88 27.92 -6.01
CA ASN A 16 -39.17 28.44 -5.55
C ASN A 16 -38.94 28.98 -4.14
N PHE A 17 -38.73 30.30 -4.02
CA PHE A 17 -38.87 31.00 -2.76
C PHE A 17 -40.36 31.02 -2.40
N THR A 18 -40.81 29.97 -1.71
CA THR A 18 -42.08 30.02 -0.99
C THR A 18 -41.81 30.65 0.38
N SER A 19 -42.64 31.64 0.69
CA SER A 19 -42.66 32.44 1.92
C SER A 19 -42.51 31.61 3.19
N CYS A 20 -41.67 32.09 4.11
CA CYS A 20 -41.58 31.63 5.50
C CYS A 20 -42.96 31.39 6.11
N LYS A 21 -43.18 30.17 6.55
CA LYS A 21 -44.20 29.81 7.53
C LYS A 21 -43.41 29.24 8.71
N ASP A 22 -43.63 29.81 9.90
CA ASP A 22 -42.94 29.42 11.12
C ASP A 22 -42.97 27.89 11.28
N ASP A 23 -41.79 27.28 11.30
CA ASP A 23 -41.54 25.87 10.94
C ASP A 23 -41.31 25.01 12.19
N ASP A 24 -42.08 25.26 13.25
CA ASP A 24 -41.94 24.57 14.56
C ASP A 24 -42.64 23.18 14.60
N ASP A 25 -43.32 22.76 13.52
CA ASP A 25 -44.13 21.51 13.44
C ASP A 25 -43.58 20.46 12.44
N TYR A 26 -42.30 20.56 12.04
CA TYR A 26 -41.73 19.56 11.14
C TYR A 26 -41.56 18.21 11.84
N THR A 27 -42.26 17.20 11.32
CA THR A 27 -42.08 15.81 11.71
C THR A 27 -41.16 15.14 10.70
N PRO A 28 -39.98 14.65 11.10
CA PRO A 28 -39.06 13.95 10.20
C PRO A 28 -39.73 12.75 9.51
N LEU A 29 -39.47 12.57 8.21
CA LEU A 29 -39.93 11.41 7.41
C LEU A 29 -39.59 10.07 8.09
N ILE A 30 -38.38 9.98 8.64
CA ILE A 30 -37.89 8.84 9.42
C ILE A 30 -37.42 9.34 10.79
N PRO A 31 -37.85 8.71 11.91
CA PRO A 31 -37.36 9.07 13.23
C PRO A 31 -35.82 9.00 13.28
N PRO A 32 -35.11 10.02 13.80
CA PRO A 32 -33.65 9.99 13.86
C PRO A 32 -33.08 8.74 14.56
N SER A 33 -33.78 8.18 15.55
CA SER A 33 -33.37 6.95 16.24
C SER A 33 -33.29 5.71 15.32
N ASP A 34 -34.00 5.71 14.19
CA ASP A 34 -34.03 4.59 13.24
C ASP A 34 -32.87 4.65 12.21
N ILE A 35 -32.18 5.79 12.09
CA ILE A 35 -31.13 6.02 11.09
C ILE A 35 -29.82 6.59 11.67
N ASN A 36 -29.81 7.08 12.91
CA ASN A 36 -28.62 7.54 13.63
C ASN A 36 -27.79 6.36 14.14
N VAL A 37 -27.29 5.56 13.22
CA VAL A 37 -26.55 4.32 13.48
C VAL A 37 -25.24 4.29 12.69
N THR A 38 -24.42 3.29 12.98
CA THR A 38 -23.26 2.94 12.16
C THR A 38 -23.67 1.88 11.16
N TYR A 39 -23.59 2.18 9.88
CA TYR A 39 -23.84 1.24 8.79
C TYR A 39 -22.55 0.47 8.48
N GLY A 40 -22.68 -0.82 8.17
CA GLY A 40 -21.56 -1.73 7.90
C GLY A 40 -20.94 -2.37 9.15
N SER A 41 -21.45 -2.08 10.35
CA SER A 41 -20.98 -2.70 11.61
C SER A 41 -21.53 -4.10 11.87
N ASP A 42 -22.68 -4.43 11.30
CA ASP A 42 -23.40 -5.67 11.50
C ASP A 42 -24.34 -5.99 10.33
N ASN A 43 -25.00 -7.15 10.38
CA ASN A 43 -25.90 -7.61 9.33
C ASN A 43 -27.27 -6.89 9.32
N ASN A 44 -27.59 -6.08 10.34
CA ASN A 44 -28.87 -5.37 10.43
C ASN A 44 -28.81 -3.98 9.78
N ASN A 45 -27.62 -3.38 9.70
CA ASN A 45 -27.40 -2.06 9.13
C ASN A 45 -26.50 -2.14 7.89
N LYS A 46 -27.10 -2.49 6.76
CA LYS A 46 -26.38 -2.72 5.51
C LYS A 46 -25.80 -1.43 4.94
N LEU A 47 -24.53 -1.47 4.54
CA LEU A 47 -23.85 -0.39 3.82
C LEU A 47 -23.52 -0.80 2.39
N ASN A 48 -24.14 -0.15 1.40
CA ASN A 48 -23.74 -0.23 0.00
C ASN A 48 -22.79 0.96 -0.30
N LEU A 49 -21.50 0.78 -0.08
CA LEU A 49 -20.49 1.83 -0.31
C LEU A 49 -19.77 1.63 -1.65
N SER A 50 -19.63 2.70 -2.43
CA SER A 50 -18.72 2.74 -3.57
C SER A 50 -17.72 3.89 -3.44
N TYR A 51 -16.46 3.60 -3.72
CA TYR A 51 -15.35 4.54 -3.80
C TYR A 51 -14.89 4.64 -5.25
N SER A 52 -15.01 5.81 -5.85
CA SER A 52 -14.66 6.08 -7.26
C SER A 52 -15.20 5.03 -8.23
N ASP A 53 -16.51 4.81 -8.15
CA ASP A 53 -17.31 3.88 -8.98
C ASP A 53 -17.06 2.38 -8.74
N VAL A 54 -16.26 2.01 -7.75
CA VAL A 54 -16.01 0.61 -7.38
C VAL A 54 -16.54 0.34 -5.98
N THR A 55 -17.26 -0.77 -5.81
CA THR A 55 -17.75 -1.21 -4.50
C THR A 55 -16.60 -1.33 -3.51
N LEU A 56 -16.80 -0.80 -2.30
CA LEU A 56 -15.83 -0.85 -1.21
C LEU A 56 -16.47 -1.55 -0.01
N SER A 57 -16.04 -2.80 0.22
CA SER A 57 -16.56 -3.66 1.29
C SER A 57 -15.74 -3.53 2.58
N GLY A 58 -16.34 -3.95 3.71
CA GLY A 58 -15.65 -4.02 5.01
C GLY A 58 -15.37 -2.67 5.67
N LYS A 59 -16.07 -1.61 5.25
CA LYS A 59 -15.96 -0.26 5.81
C LYS A 59 -17.22 0.12 6.58
N GLN A 60 -17.10 1.16 7.40
CA GLN A 60 -18.19 1.65 8.25
C GLN A 60 -18.43 3.14 8.05
N VAL A 61 -19.71 3.52 8.10
CA VAL A 61 -20.14 4.92 8.02
C VAL A 61 -21.18 5.16 9.09
N LYS A 62 -20.94 6.14 9.96
CA LYS A 62 -21.95 6.58 10.92
C LYS A 62 -22.73 7.75 10.34
N PHE A 63 -24.05 7.61 10.34
CA PHE A 63 -24.98 8.66 9.95
C PHE A 63 -25.54 9.34 11.20
N ALA A 64 -25.72 10.65 11.17
CA ALA A 64 -26.43 11.37 12.22
C ALA A 64 -27.23 12.55 11.67
N THR A 65 -28.47 12.70 12.12
CA THR A 65 -29.34 13.86 11.94
C THR A 65 -30.09 14.16 13.24
N THR A 66 -30.42 15.42 13.48
CA THR A 66 -31.28 15.83 14.62
C THR A 66 -32.64 16.33 14.16
N ASP A 67 -32.72 16.86 12.95
CA ASP A 67 -33.87 17.63 12.45
C ASP A 67 -34.50 17.03 11.19
N GLY A 68 -33.95 15.94 10.63
CA GLY A 68 -34.40 15.34 9.37
C GLY A 68 -34.11 16.18 8.11
N ARG A 69 -33.50 17.34 8.25
CA ARG A 69 -33.16 18.26 7.15
C ARG A 69 -31.67 18.33 6.86
N THR A 70 -30.85 18.21 7.91
CA THR A 70 -29.40 18.23 7.82
C THR A 70 -28.81 16.99 8.47
N ALA A 71 -27.68 16.53 7.94
CA ALA A 71 -26.97 15.36 8.46
C ALA A 71 -25.46 15.56 8.50
N SER A 72 -24.81 14.64 9.22
CA SER A 72 -23.38 14.41 9.16
C SER A 72 -23.09 12.94 8.86
N LEU A 73 -22.03 12.70 8.10
CA LEU A 73 -21.43 11.38 7.90
C LEU A 73 -20.07 11.33 8.55
N THR A 74 -19.81 10.31 9.36
CA THR A 74 -18.48 9.95 9.83
C THR A 74 -17.99 8.73 9.04
N LEU A 75 -16.98 8.93 8.22
CA LEU A 75 -16.32 7.92 7.39
C LEU A 75 -15.17 7.30 8.18
N MET A 76 -15.22 5.99 8.45
CA MET A 76 -14.20 5.29 9.26
C MET A 76 -13.26 4.47 8.37
N ASP A 77 -12.00 4.87 8.32
CA ASP A 77 -10.94 4.24 7.52
C ASP A 77 -11.30 4.07 6.03
N ILE A 78 -12.03 5.05 5.48
CA ILE A 78 -12.45 5.08 4.06
C ILE A 78 -11.55 5.99 3.23
N LEU A 79 -11.16 7.15 3.76
CA LEU A 79 -10.29 8.08 3.03
C LEU A 79 -8.82 7.70 3.27
N PRO A 80 -7.99 7.64 2.22
CA PRO A 80 -6.56 7.34 2.35
C PRO A 80 -5.91 8.20 3.43
N GLY A 81 -5.21 7.57 4.39
CA GLY A 81 -4.49 8.27 5.45
C GLY A 81 -5.33 8.88 6.57
N LYS A 82 -6.66 8.71 6.58
CA LYS A 82 -7.54 9.19 7.64
C LYS A 82 -8.25 8.02 8.32
N ALA A 83 -7.96 7.80 9.60
CA ALA A 83 -8.66 6.81 10.41
C ALA A 83 -10.15 7.15 10.56
N GLU A 84 -10.48 8.44 10.62
CA GLU A 84 -11.84 8.95 10.66
C GLU A 84 -11.91 10.29 9.91
N ALA A 85 -13.01 10.54 9.22
CA ALA A 85 -13.25 11.80 8.52
C ALA A 85 -14.74 12.16 8.51
N THR A 86 -15.09 13.41 8.84
CA THR A 86 -16.49 13.84 8.94
C THR A 86 -16.88 14.77 7.78
N VAL A 87 -18.03 14.51 7.19
CA VAL A 87 -18.74 15.39 6.25
C VAL A 87 -19.94 15.95 6.99
N GLU A 88 -19.96 17.25 7.25
CA GLU A 88 -21.02 17.93 7.98
C GLU A 88 -21.94 18.72 7.05
N ASN A 89 -23.08 19.16 7.59
CA ASN A 89 -24.05 20.04 6.92
C ASN A 89 -24.57 19.48 5.58
N ILE A 90 -24.78 18.16 5.54
CA ILE A 90 -25.35 17.48 4.38
C ILE A 90 -26.83 17.79 4.33
N ALA A 91 -27.29 18.43 3.26
CA ALA A 91 -28.70 18.67 3.03
C ALA A 91 -29.41 17.35 2.68
N LEU A 92 -30.50 17.05 3.37
CA LEU A 92 -31.37 15.90 3.13
C LEU A 92 -32.58 16.33 2.30
N THR A 93 -32.96 15.49 1.36
CA THR A 93 -34.21 15.60 0.61
C THR A 93 -35.05 14.36 0.86
N GLU A 94 -36.34 14.53 1.11
CA GLU A 94 -37.26 13.41 1.29
C GLU A 94 -37.54 12.71 -0.04
N GLY A 95 -37.32 11.40 -0.07
CA GLY A 95 -37.71 10.50 -1.15
C GLY A 95 -38.87 9.59 -0.74
N GLU A 96 -39.05 8.48 -1.46
CA GLU A 96 -40.10 7.49 -1.14
C GLU A 96 -39.65 6.58 0.01
N GLY A 97 -39.86 7.04 1.25
CA GLY A 97 -39.52 6.28 2.47
C GLY A 97 -38.03 6.25 2.81
N GLU A 98 -37.24 7.14 2.20
CA GLU A 98 -35.81 7.32 2.44
C GLU A 98 -35.43 8.79 2.37
N TYR A 99 -34.31 9.17 2.99
CA TYR A 99 -33.66 10.45 2.71
C TYR A 99 -32.63 10.28 1.61
N ILE A 100 -32.61 11.20 0.66
CA ILE A 100 -31.63 11.28 -0.43
C ILE A 100 -30.73 12.48 -0.15
N PHE A 101 -29.44 12.34 -0.43
CA PHE A 101 -28.48 13.41 -0.23
C PHE A 101 -27.38 13.37 -1.30
N SER A 102 -26.88 14.56 -1.66
CA SER A 102 -25.71 14.69 -2.52
C SER A 102 -25.05 16.04 -2.32
N GLY A 103 -23.77 16.12 -2.64
CA GLY A 103 -23.03 17.36 -2.53
C GLY A 103 -21.54 17.16 -2.79
N THR A 104 -20.80 18.21 -2.51
CA THR A 104 -19.34 18.18 -2.49
C THR A 104 -18.89 18.93 -1.25
N SER A 105 -18.01 18.32 -0.48
CA SER A 105 -17.45 18.96 0.72
C SER A 105 -15.94 18.73 0.75
N PRO A 106 -15.17 19.74 1.18
CA PRO A 106 -13.87 19.43 1.76
C PRO A 106 -14.10 18.56 2.99
N VAL A 107 -13.29 17.51 3.15
CA VAL A 107 -13.37 16.66 4.35
C VAL A 107 -12.33 17.17 5.33
N SER A 108 -12.82 17.72 6.45
CA SER A 108 -12.11 18.47 7.50
C SER A 108 -11.81 19.96 7.23
N ARG A 109 -11.67 20.71 8.33
CA ARG A 109 -11.30 22.15 8.36
C ARG A 109 -9.97 22.47 7.68
N ALA A 110 -9.13 21.46 7.38
CA ALA A 110 -7.85 21.64 6.70
C ALA A 110 -7.95 21.62 5.15
N ALA A 111 -9.13 21.37 4.58
CA ALA A 111 -9.38 21.40 3.12
C ALA A 111 -8.47 20.49 2.27
N GLU A 112 -7.86 19.46 2.85
CA GLU A 112 -6.92 18.59 2.17
C GLU A 112 -7.60 17.71 1.11
N TYR A 113 -8.70 17.04 1.46
CA TYR A 113 -9.43 16.14 0.56
C TYR A 113 -10.71 16.81 0.06
N SER A 114 -11.02 16.66 -1.23
CA SER A 114 -12.33 16.98 -1.77
C SER A 114 -13.13 15.70 -1.97
N VAL A 115 -14.34 15.64 -1.42
CA VAL A 115 -15.23 14.48 -1.56
C VAL A 115 -16.56 14.93 -2.12
N ALA A 116 -16.85 14.49 -3.35
CA ALA A 116 -18.19 14.49 -3.88
C ALA A 116 -18.91 13.24 -3.39
N TYR A 117 -20.11 13.41 -2.85
CA TYR A 117 -20.89 12.33 -2.28
C TYR A 117 -22.31 12.34 -2.85
N SER A 118 -22.88 11.15 -2.99
CA SER A 118 -24.32 10.97 -3.23
C SER A 118 -24.78 9.68 -2.59
N GLY A 119 -26.03 9.64 -2.16
CA GLY A 119 -26.53 8.47 -1.46
C GLY A 119 -27.97 8.59 -1.02
N SER A 120 -28.42 7.53 -0.37
CA SER A 120 -29.69 7.48 0.34
C SER A 120 -29.56 6.72 1.65
N VAL A 121 -30.45 7.03 2.58
CA VAL A 121 -30.51 6.37 3.88
C VAL A 121 -31.96 6.11 4.28
N LYS A 122 -32.19 4.90 4.76
CA LYS A 122 -33.45 4.46 5.38
C LYS A 122 -33.12 3.54 6.56
N LYS A 123 -34.16 3.12 7.27
CA LYS A 123 -34.01 2.17 8.38
C LYS A 123 -33.32 0.88 7.89
N GLY A 124 -32.18 0.55 8.49
CA GLY A 124 -31.41 -0.67 8.22
C GLY A 124 -30.59 -0.71 6.93
N GLU A 125 -30.64 0.33 6.07
CA GLU A 125 -29.83 0.36 4.84
C GLU A 125 -29.38 1.78 4.47
N MET A 126 -28.10 1.88 4.09
CA MET A 126 -27.50 3.08 3.53
C MET A 126 -26.82 2.75 2.20
N THR A 127 -27.01 3.62 1.20
CA THR A 127 -26.21 3.62 -0.02
C THR A 127 -25.38 4.90 -0.05
N LEU A 128 -24.07 4.77 -0.23
CA LEU A 128 -23.15 5.90 -0.29
C LEU A 128 -22.18 5.73 -1.44
N LYS A 129 -22.10 6.74 -2.29
CA LYS A 129 -21.10 6.86 -3.35
C LYS A 129 -20.19 8.03 -3.03
N LEU A 130 -18.89 7.76 -3.02
CA LEU A 130 -17.85 8.75 -2.81
C LEU A 130 -17.00 8.84 -4.07
N ASN A 131 -16.75 10.06 -4.52
CA ASN A 131 -15.72 10.38 -5.50
C ASN A 131 -14.73 11.33 -4.81
N VAL A 132 -13.52 10.83 -4.60
CA VAL A 132 -12.51 11.46 -3.76
C VAL A 132 -11.43 12.05 -4.64
N SER A 133 -10.95 13.24 -4.27
CA SER A 133 -9.71 13.81 -4.77
C SER A 133 -8.75 13.94 -3.60
N VAL A 134 -7.62 13.24 -3.69
CA VAL A 134 -6.53 13.31 -2.72
C VAL A 134 -5.65 14.52 -3.05
N PRO A 135 -5.17 15.27 -2.04
CA PRO A 135 -4.25 16.36 -2.29
C PRO A 135 -2.92 15.83 -2.84
N ASP A 136 -2.46 16.46 -3.93
CA ASP A 136 -1.19 16.12 -4.57
C ASP A 136 -0.25 17.34 -4.65
N PRO A 137 0.25 17.84 -3.51
CA PRO A 137 1.15 18.99 -3.49
C PRO A 137 2.51 18.71 -4.14
N LYS A 138 2.87 17.42 -4.32
CA LYS A 138 4.18 17.00 -4.85
C LYS A 138 4.14 16.58 -6.33
N GLY A 139 2.95 16.47 -6.93
CA GLY A 139 2.76 16.09 -8.33
C GLY A 139 3.06 14.61 -8.58
N TRP A 140 2.63 13.74 -7.66
CA TRP A 140 2.82 12.30 -7.74
C TRP A 140 1.76 11.60 -8.59
N VAL A 141 0.60 12.20 -8.84
CA VAL A 141 -0.47 11.63 -9.65
C VAL A 141 -0.03 11.51 -11.11
N LYS A 142 0.31 10.29 -11.52
CA LYS A 142 0.60 9.90 -12.90
C LYS A 142 0.78 8.38 -13.00
N THR A 143 0.91 7.91 -14.23
CA THR A 143 1.41 6.58 -14.54
C THR A 143 2.92 6.62 -14.70
N TYR A 144 3.60 5.75 -13.99
CA TYR A 144 5.03 5.53 -13.98
C TYR A 144 5.36 4.22 -14.69
N SER A 145 6.38 4.26 -15.54
CA SER A 145 7.04 3.05 -16.06
C SER A 145 8.25 2.69 -15.20
N LEU A 146 8.73 1.44 -15.29
CA LEU A 146 9.99 1.07 -14.64
C LEU A 146 11.18 1.77 -15.32
N GLY A 147 12.18 2.15 -14.51
CA GLY A 147 13.47 2.62 -14.99
C GLY A 147 14.17 1.56 -15.85
N ALA A 148 14.98 2.00 -16.82
CA ALA A 148 15.69 1.07 -17.70
C ALA A 148 16.83 0.36 -16.95
N TYR A 149 17.06 -0.91 -17.27
CA TYR A 149 18.26 -1.62 -16.87
C TYR A 149 19.40 -1.28 -17.83
N THR A 150 20.55 -0.84 -17.31
CA THR A 150 21.74 -0.57 -18.14
C THR A 150 23.01 -1.08 -17.49
N THR A 151 24.00 -1.37 -18.34
CA THR A 151 25.34 -1.77 -17.89
C THR A 151 26.44 -0.91 -18.52
N GLY A 152 27.58 -0.82 -17.86
CA GLY A 152 28.74 -0.12 -18.43
C GLY A 152 29.98 -0.14 -17.56
N GLU A 153 30.95 0.71 -17.92
CA GLU A 153 32.18 0.83 -17.14
C GLU A 153 31.92 1.50 -15.79
N PHE A 154 32.55 0.96 -14.74
CA PHE A 154 32.50 1.54 -13.40
C PHE A 154 33.85 1.37 -12.70
N THR A 155 34.21 2.33 -11.85
CA THR A 155 35.46 2.30 -11.08
C THR A 155 35.17 2.63 -9.64
N VAL A 156 35.65 1.78 -8.74
CA VAL A 156 35.61 1.98 -7.29
C VAL A 156 36.96 1.58 -6.70
N GLY A 157 37.57 2.49 -5.95
CA GLY A 157 38.98 2.35 -5.57
C GLY A 157 39.87 2.19 -6.81
N ASP A 158 40.73 1.19 -6.78
CA ASP A 158 41.63 0.84 -7.89
C ASP A 158 41.02 -0.22 -8.85
N LYS A 159 39.79 -0.69 -8.59
CA LYS A 159 39.14 -1.73 -9.38
C LYS A 159 38.31 -1.12 -10.51
N LYS A 160 38.50 -1.65 -11.72
CA LYS A 160 37.72 -1.29 -12.91
C LYS A 160 36.86 -2.47 -13.36
N TYR A 161 35.58 -2.20 -13.58
CA TYR A 161 34.59 -3.14 -14.10
C TYR A 161 34.11 -2.65 -15.46
N SER A 162 33.85 -3.57 -16.39
CA SER A 162 33.38 -3.26 -17.76
C SER A 162 31.87 -3.45 -17.95
N SER A 163 31.24 -4.25 -17.09
CA SER A 163 29.83 -4.67 -17.21
C SER A 163 29.08 -4.44 -15.90
N TRP A 164 29.29 -3.29 -15.28
CA TRP A 164 28.66 -2.94 -14.01
C TRP A 164 27.21 -2.51 -14.20
N VAL A 165 26.30 -2.87 -13.30
CA VAL A 165 24.91 -2.41 -13.37
C VAL A 165 24.82 -0.96 -12.94
N LEU A 166 24.50 -0.08 -13.88
CA LEU A 166 24.45 1.37 -13.65
C LEU A 166 23.05 1.79 -13.18
N THR A 167 22.04 1.42 -13.96
CA THR A 167 20.61 1.70 -13.70
C THR A 167 19.80 0.42 -13.70
N SER A 168 18.67 0.44 -12.99
CA SER A 168 17.76 -0.70 -12.88
C SER A 168 16.39 -0.21 -12.41
N PRO A 169 15.29 -0.93 -12.75
CA PRO A 169 13.99 -0.77 -12.11
C PRO A 169 13.98 -0.77 -10.59
N LEU A 170 14.94 -1.46 -9.95
CA LEU A 170 15.11 -1.38 -8.50
C LEU A 170 16.14 -0.30 -8.17
N TYR A 171 15.69 0.71 -7.45
CA TYR A 171 16.57 1.67 -6.83
C TYR A 171 17.22 1.03 -5.60
N ALA A 172 18.55 1.00 -5.59
CA ALA A 172 19.33 0.56 -4.44
C ALA A 172 20.54 1.48 -4.22
N ALA A 173 20.74 1.91 -2.98
CA ALA A 173 21.92 2.65 -2.54
C ALA A 173 22.30 2.23 -1.12
N CYS A 174 23.46 1.58 -0.99
CA CYS A 174 24.06 1.16 0.27
C CYS A 174 25.30 2.02 0.58
N ALA A 175 25.53 2.34 1.85
CA ALA A 175 26.71 3.10 2.30
C ALA A 175 27.29 2.52 3.61
N PHE A 176 28.16 1.54 3.45
CA PHE A 176 29.03 0.96 4.48
C PHE A 176 30.34 1.75 4.60
N GLU A 177 31.14 1.45 5.62
CA GLU A 177 32.50 2.02 5.74
C GLU A 177 33.39 1.62 4.54
N ASP A 178 33.25 0.39 4.05
CA ASP A 178 33.90 -0.07 2.83
C ASP A 178 33.14 0.41 1.58
N LEU A 179 33.79 1.28 0.80
CA LEU A 179 33.25 1.84 -0.45
C LEU A 179 33.05 0.79 -1.55
N GLU A 180 33.93 -0.21 -1.65
CA GLU A 180 33.80 -1.29 -2.63
C GLU A 180 32.62 -2.20 -2.28
N MET A 181 32.43 -2.49 -0.99
CA MET A 181 31.27 -3.25 -0.50
C MET A 181 29.97 -2.48 -0.75
N SER A 182 29.96 -1.18 -0.46
CA SER A 182 28.83 -0.28 -0.72
C SER A 182 28.40 -0.30 -2.19
N ALA A 183 29.37 -0.17 -3.09
CA ALA A 183 29.13 -0.23 -4.52
C ALA A 183 28.61 -1.61 -4.94
N SER A 184 29.26 -2.69 -4.46
CA SER A 184 28.94 -4.07 -4.85
C SER A 184 27.51 -4.47 -4.44
N TYR A 185 27.09 -4.16 -3.21
CA TYR A 185 25.71 -4.44 -2.77
C TYR A 185 24.68 -3.59 -3.52
N SER A 186 24.97 -2.31 -3.74
CA SER A 186 24.09 -1.45 -4.54
C SER A 186 23.90 -2.00 -5.96
N MET A 187 24.98 -2.48 -6.57
CA MET A 187 24.96 -3.11 -7.90
C MET A 187 24.25 -4.46 -7.91
N LEU A 188 24.48 -5.31 -6.91
CA LEU A 188 23.81 -6.60 -6.77
C LEU A 188 22.29 -6.44 -6.69
N PHE A 189 21.79 -5.54 -5.83
CA PHE A 189 20.36 -5.30 -5.70
C PHE A 189 19.77 -4.74 -7.00
N LYS A 190 20.43 -3.76 -7.62
CA LYS A 190 20.04 -3.27 -8.96
C LYS A 190 19.99 -4.41 -9.97
N GLY A 191 20.99 -5.29 -9.99
CA GLY A 191 21.07 -6.45 -10.86
C GLY A 191 19.88 -7.39 -10.71
N LEU A 192 19.61 -7.83 -9.47
CA LEU A 192 18.48 -8.68 -9.13
C LEU A 192 17.14 -8.01 -9.47
N GLY A 193 16.99 -6.73 -9.13
CA GLY A 193 15.81 -5.96 -9.46
C GLY A 193 15.55 -5.83 -10.96
N GLY A 194 16.61 -5.72 -11.76
CA GLY A 194 16.53 -5.68 -13.21
C GLY A 194 16.09 -7.01 -13.82
N LEU A 195 16.56 -8.12 -13.24
CA LEU A 195 16.14 -9.46 -13.65
C LEU A 195 14.68 -9.74 -13.27
N LEU A 196 14.23 -9.33 -12.07
CA LEU A 196 12.96 -9.78 -11.50
C LEU A 196 11.79 -8.84 -11.79
N LEU A 197 11.93 -7.54 -11.53
CA LEU A 197 10.80 -6.60 -11.52
C LEU A 197 10.10 -6.49 -12.89
N PRO A 198 10.81 -6.35 -14.03
CA PRO A 198 10.17 -6.24 -15.34
C PRO A 198 9.36 -7.47 -15.76
N GLN A 199 9.65 -8.65 -15.19
CA GLN A 199 8.91 -9.86 -15.49
C GLN A 199 7.50 -9.86 -14.88
N VAL A 200 7.30 -9.09 -13.82
CA VAL A 200 6.04 -9.07 -13.05
C VAL A 200 5.33 -7.73 -13.10
N LEU A 201 6.06 -6.63 -13.25
CA LEU A 201 5.53 -5.27 -13.16
C LEU A 201 5.92 -4.47 -14.40
N LYS A 202 4.94 -3.82 -15.02
CA LYS A 202 5.14 -2.95 -16.20
C LYS A 202 5.01 -1.49 -15.85
N THR A 203 3.92 -1.11 -15.18
CA THR A 203 3.66 0.27 -14.78
C THR A 203 2.97 0.34 -13.43
N VAL A 204 3.17 1.43 -12.70
CA VAL A 204 2.42 1.80 -11.48
C VAL A 204 1.72 3.13 -11.74
N THR A 205 0.44 3.23 -11.41
CA THR A 205 -0.34 4.48 -11.52
C THR A 205 -0.79 4.90 -10.13
N LEU A 206 -0.40 6.12 -9.75
CA LEU A 206 -0.98 6.82 -8.61
C LEU A 206 -2.15 7.66 -9.13
N GLU A 207 -3.37 7.26 -8.81
CA GLU A 207 -4.58 7.92 -9.29
C GLU A 207 -4.94 9.13 -8.42
N ALA A 208 -5.65 10.12 -8.98
CA ALA A 208 -6.05 11.33 -8.28
C ALA A 208 -7.01 11.07 -7.09
N ASP A 209 -7.66 9.92 -7.09
CA ASP A 209 -8.52 9.45 -6.00
C ASP A 209 -7.76 8.67 -4.94
N GLY A 210 -6.42 8.65 -4.99
CA GLY A 210 -5.61 7.93 -4.01
C GLY A 210 -5.44 6.45 -4.31
N ASN A 211 -6.09 5.85 -5.31
CA ASN A 211 -5.83 4.46 -5.67
C ASN A 211 -4.42 4.29 -6.23
N ILE A 212 -3.83 3.13 -5.95
CA ILE A 212 -2.65 2.63 -6.64
C ILE A 212 -3.09 1.50 -7.58
N ARG A 213 -2.75 1.62 -8.86
CA ARG A 213 -2.99 0.57 -9.85
C ARG A 213 -1.69 0.13 -10.51
N ALA A 214 -1.65 -1.10 -10.98
CA ALA A 214 -0.52 -1.62 -11.71
C ALA A 214 -0.94 -2.26 -13.03
N GLN A 215 -0.05 -2.18 -14.02
CA GLN A 215 -0.02 -3.15 -15.12
C GLN A 215 1.04 -4.18 -14.78
N TYR A 216 0.68 -5.45 -14.83
CA TYR A 216 1.50 -6.54 -14.32
C TYR A 216 1.34 -7.80 -15.18
N TYR A 217 2.21 -8.77 -14.95
CA TYR A 217 2.17 -10.09 -15.58
C TYR A 217 2.01 -11.16 -14.50
N SER A 218 1.25 -12.22 -14.80
CA SER A 218 1.01 -13.35 -13.89
C SER A 218 1.83 -14.60 -14.25
N GLY A 219 2.75 -14.48 -15.20
CA GLY A 219 3.63 -15.59 -15.60
C GLY A 219 4.64 -15.95 -14.51
N ALA A 220 5.13 -17.19 -14.55
CA ALA A 220 6.20 -17.62 -13.65
C ALA A 220 7.49 -16.83 -13.94
N ILE A 221 8.11 -16.33 -12.87
CA ILE A 221 9.39 -15.63 -12.95
C ILE A 221 10.47 -16.63 -13.39
N GLN A 222 11.24 -16.24 -14.40
CA GLN A 222 12.42 -16.99 -14.85
C GLN A 222 13.65 -16.46 -14.13
N ILE A 223 14.32 -17.33 -13.37
CA ILE A 223 15.57 -17.01 -12.68
C ILE A 223 16.60 -18.06 -13.08
N ASP A 224 17.70 -17.62 -13.70
CA ASP A 224 18.88 -18.45 -13.90
C ASP A 224 19.93 -18.07 -12.86
N GLN A 225 20.23 -18.99 -11.95
CA GLN A 225 21.23 -18.80 -10.89
C GLN A 225 22.62 -18.47 -11.46
N ASN A 226 22.92 -18.90 -12.70
CA ASN A 226 24.19 -18.56 -13.37
C ASN A 226 24.30 -17.07 -13.70
N LEU A 227 23.20 -16.32 -13.71
CA LEU A 227 23.20 -14.87 -13.85
C LEU A 227 23.49 -14.16 -12.52
N ILE A 228 23.29 -14.82 -11.37
CA ILE A 228 23.45 -14.22 -10.04
C ILE A 228 24.92 -14.23 -9.59
N PHE A 229 25.61 -15.36 -9.74
CA PHE A 229 27.00 -15.48 -9.28
C PHE A 229 27.96 -14.45 -9.90
N PRO A 230 27.93 -14.15 -11.21
CA PRO A 230 28.78 -13.11 -11.79
C PRO A 230 28.51 -11.72 -11.20
N MET A 231 27.27 -11.42 -10.77
CA MET A 231 26.94 -10.14 -10.15
C MET A 231 27.66 -9.94 -8.81
N LEU A 232 27.87 -11.01 -8.04
CA LEU A 232 28.68 -10.97 -6.82
C LEU A 232 30.14 -10.57 -7.09
N MET A 233 30.61 -10.74 -8.33
CA MET A 233 31.94 -10.36 -8.79
C MET A 233 31.94 -9.05 -9.59
N GLY A 234 30.85 -8.28 -9.56
CA GLY A 234 30.75 -7.00 -10.27
C GLY A 234 30.45 -7.12 -11.76
N GLN A 235 29.93 -8.25 -12.23
CA GLN A 235 29.56 -8.48 -13.62
C GLN A 235 28.04 -8.68 -13.75
N GLY A 236 27.35 -7.63 -14.22
CA GLY A 236 25.93 -7.69 -14.55
C GLY A 236 25.66 -8.42 -15.86
N PRO A 237 24.50 -9.08 -16.00
CA PRO A 237 24.03 -9.57 -17.29
C PRO A 237 23.87 -8.42 -18.30
N SER A 238 24.01 -8.70 -19.60
CA SER A 238 23.81 -7.66 -20.61
C SER A 238 22.35 -7.21 -20.69
N GLU A 239 22.11 -6.02 -21.23
CA GLU A 239 20.76 -5.49 -21.43
C GLU A 239 19.92 -6.41 -22.32
N GLU A 240 20.50 -7.06 -23.33
CA GLU A 240 19.79 -8.02 -24.18
C GLU A 240 19.30 -9.24 -23.40
N VAL A 241 20.12 -9.76 -22.48
CA VAL A 241 19.75 -10.90 -21.63
C VAL A 241 18.59 -10.52 -20.72
N VAL A 242 18.66 -9.36 -20.07
CA VAL A 242 17.59 -8.89 -19.18
C VAL A 242 16.30 -8.61 -19.97
N ASN A 243 16.40 -7.92 -21.11
CA ASN A 243 15.25 -7.59 -21.94
C ASN A 243 14.54 -8.82 -22.52
N ALA A 244 15.28 -9.92 -22.78
CA ALA A 244 14.69 -11.16 -23.26
C ALA A 244 13.80 -11.87 -22.22
N LEU A 245 13.95 -11.55 -20.93
CA LEU A 245 13.12 -12.10 -19.86
C LEU A 245 11.77 -11.36 -19.74
N ILE A 246 11.64 -10.16 -20.30
CA ILE A 246 10.45 -9.33 -20.17
C ILE A 246 9.32 -9.89 -21.04
N PRO A 247 8.15 -10.23 -20.46
CA PRO A 247 7.03 -10.71 -21.25
C PRO A 247 6.56 -9.66 -22.26
N THR A 248 6.39 -10.08 -23.52
CA THR A 248 5.96 -9.20 -24.62
C THR A 248 4.43 -9.10 -24.77
N SER A 249 3.68 -9.90 -24.00
CA SER A 249 2.22 -9.96 -24.02
C SER A 249 1.69 -10.56 -22.71
N GLY A 250 0.36 -10.61 -22.53
CA GLY A 250 -0.26 -11.18 -21.32
C GLY A 250 -0.40 -10.19 -20.16
N GLU A 251 -0.45 -8.89 -20.48
CA GLU A 251 -0.51 -7.80 -19.51
C GLU A 251 -1.90 -7.75 -18.86
N LEU A 252 -1.91 -7.67 -17.54
CA LEU A 252 -3.11 -7.54 -16.71
C LEU A 252 -3.14 -6.15 -16.06
N ASN A 253 -4.33 -5.71 -15.68
CA ASN A 253 -4.49 -4.49 -14.90
C ASN A 253 -5.02 -4.85 -13.52
N SER A 254 -4.39 -4.35 -12.46
CA SER A 254 -4.90 -4.57 -11.11
C SER A 254 -6.26 -3.89 -10.94
N PRO A 255 -7.17 -4.47 -10.12
CA PRO A 255 -8.41 -3.79 -9.76
C PRO A 255 -8.14 -2.58 -8.87
N LYS A 256 -9.13 -1.70 -8.74
CA LYS A 256 -9.10 -0.60 -7.77
C LYS A 256 -9.34 -1.10 -6.35
N ASN A 257 -9.14 -0.21 -5.38
CA ASN A 257 -9.42 -0.39 -3.96
C ASN A 257 -8.57 -1.44 -3.24
N LEU A 258 -7.49 -1.95 -3.86
CA LEU A 258 -6.54 -2.87 -3.21
C LEU A 258 -5.45 -2.16 -2.42
N ALA A 259 -4.98 -1.01 -2.90
CA ALA A 259 -3.96 -0.21 -2.24
C ALA A 259 -4.20 1.27 -2.53
N TYR A 260 -3.86 2.10 -1.55
CA TYR A 260 -4.00 3.54 -1.62
C TYR A 260 -2.69 4.25 -1.32
N TRP A 261 -2.48 5.40 -1.95
CA TRP A 261 -1.41 6.33 -1.63
C TRP A 261 -1.98 7.59 -0.96
N PHE A 262 -1.17 8.20 -0.11
CA PHE A 262 -1.41 9.55 0.41
C PHE A 262 -0.10 10.18 0.86
N GLU A 263 -0.07 11.51 0.95
CA GLU A 263 1.07 12.24 1.49
C GLU A 263 0.91 12.43 2.99
N LYS A 264 1.99 12.21 3.73
CA LYS A 264 2.07 12.52 5.16
C LYS A 264 3.53 12.76 5.53
N ASP A 265 3.79 13.86 6.23
CA ASP A 265 5.12 14.22 6.75
C ASP A 265 6.23 14.24 5.67
N GLY A 266 5.89 14.65 4.44
CA GLY A 266 6.79 14.71 3.29
C GLY A 266 7.05 13.37 2.61
N LYS A 267 6.44 12.28 3.09
CA LYS A 267 6.59 10.92 2.58
C LYS A 267 5.33 10.46 1.84
N LEU A 268 5.50 9.53 0.90
CA LEU A 268 4.41 8.82 0.26
C LEU A 268 4.09 7.58 1.07
N TYR A 269 2.90 7.52 1.64
CA TYR A 269 2.43 6.34 2.36
C TYR A 269 1.65 5.43 1.43
N VAL A 270 2.00 4.14 1.41
CA VAL A 270 1.24 3.10 0.71
C VAL A 270 0.46 2.28 1.73
N LYS A 271 -0.87 2.37 1.72
CA LYS A 271 -1.74 1.61 2.62
C LYS A 271 -2.50 0.54 1.86
N LEU A 272 -2.37 -0.70 2.31
CA LEU A 272 -3.06 -1.85 1.73
C LEU A 272 -4.49 -1.96 2.27
N ASN A 273 -5.43 -2.33 1.41
CA ASN A 273 -6.77 -2.70 1.80
C ASN A 273 -6.85 -4.22 1.97
N ILE A 274 -6.39 -4.70 3.13
CA ILE A 274 -6.26 -6.13 3.43
C ILE A 274 -7.57 -6.90 3.18
N THR A 275 -8.71 -6.32 3.57
CA THR A 275 -10.03 -6.93 3.34
C THR A 275 -10.32 -7.09 1.85
N ALA A 276 -10.08 -6.07 1.03
CA ALA A 276 -10.33 -6.16 -0.42
C ALA A 276 -9.34 -7.09 -1.13
N ILE A 277 -8.06 -7.09 -0.71
CA ILE A 277 -7.04 -8.01 -1.24
C ILE A 277 -7.45 -9.45 -1.02
N ILE A 278 -7.87 -9.78 0.20
CA ILE A 278 -8.30 -11.14 0.53
C ILE A 278 -9.57 -11.54 -0.22
N ALA A 279 -10.56 -10.65 -0.30
CA ALA A 279 -11.78 -10.91 -1.07
C ALA A 279 -11.48 -11.14 -2.56
N GLN A 280 -10.55 -10.37 -3.14
CA GLN A 280 -10.08 -10.57 -4.51
C GLN A 280 -9.39 -11.93 -4.66
N ALA A 281 -8.46 -12.27 -3.76
CA ALA A 281 -7.74 -13.54 -3.81
C ALA A 281 -8.67 -14.76 -3.72
N MET A 282 -9.71 -14.72 -2.86
CA MET A 282 -10.72 -15.77 -2.79
C MET A 282 -11.58 -15.87 -4.06
N SER A 283 -11.91 -14.72 -4.64
CA SER A 283 -12.67 -14.67 -5.90
C SER A 283 -11.88 -15.29 -7.05
N ASP A 284 -10.57 -15.02 -7.10
CA ASP A 284 -9.66 -15.55 -8.12
C ASP A 284 -9.38 -17.05 -7.94
N SER A 285 -9.48 -17.58 -6.71
CA SER A 285 -9.25 -19.00 -6.40
C SER A 285 -10.50 -19.89 -6.48
N GLU A 286 -11.64 -19.37 -6.95
CA GLU A 286 -12.95 -20.03 -6.99
C GLU A 286 -13.36 -20.68 -5.65
N THR A 287 -12.78 -20.24 -4.54
CA THR A 287 -12.97 -20.86 -3.23
C THR A 287 -14.18 -20.22 -2.54
N THR A 288 -15.30 -20.93 -2.48
CA THR A 288 -16.50 -20.50 -1.73
C THR A 288 -16.53 -21.16 -0.35
N GLY A 289 -16.17 -20.42 0.70
CA GLY A 289 -16.28 -20.87 2.10
C GLY A 289 -15.05 -20.54 2.93
N GLY A 290 -15.27 -19.94 4.12
CA GLY A 290 -14.20 -19.50 5.03
C GLY A 290 -14.39 -18.08 5.60
N ASP A 291 -15.43 -17.36 5.16
CA ASP A 291 -15.62 -15.93 5.44
C ASP A 291 -15.53 -15.54 6.92
N GLU A 292 -16.13 -16.30 7.84
CA GLU A 292 -16.09 -15.94 9.27
C GLU A 292 -14.72 -16.16 9.92
N THR A 293 -14.04 -17.28 9.60
CA THR A 293 -12.68 -17.54 10.09
C THR A 293 -11.70 -16.51 9.54
N LEU A 294 -11.83 -16.17 8.26
CA LEU A 294 -10.99 -15.20 7.60
C LEU A 294 -11.25 -13.78 8.07
N ALA A 295 -12.51 -13.38 8.27
CA ALA A 295 -12.85 -12.11 8.89
C ALA A 295 -12.28 -12.00 10.31
N THR A 296 -12.28 -13.09 11.08
CA THR A 296 -11.68 -13.14 12.42
C THR A 296 -10.15 -12.99 12.36
N ILE A 297 -9.49 -13.66 11.41
CA ILE A 297 -8.04 -13.50 11.17
C ILE A 297 -7.73 -12.06 10.78
N ILE A 298 -8.47 -11.47 9.84
CA ILE A 298 -8.30 -10.07 9.41
C ILE A 298 -8.46 -9.12 10.60
N ALA A 299 -9.52 -9.28 11.39
CA ALA A 299 -9.75 -8.45 12.57
C ALA A 299 -8.62 -8.60 13.59
N THR A 300 -8.09 -9.82 13.77
CA THR A 300 -6.95 -10.11 14.65
C THR A 300 -5.68 -9.44 14.15
N VAL A 301 -5.40 -9.48 12.84
CA VAL A 301 -4.25 -8.80 12.25
C VAL A 301 -4.37 -7.28 12.38
N LEU A 302 -5.53 -6.72 12.06
CA LEU A 302 -5.75 -5.27 12.07
C LEU A 302 -5.78 -4.67 13.48
N ASN A 303 -6.20 -5.44 14.50
CA ASN A 303 -6.34 -4.93 15.87
C ASN A 303 -5.34 -5.54 16.86
N GLY A 304 -4.57 -6.55 16.43
CA GLY A 304 -3.62 -7.26 17.28
C GLY A 304 -2.38 -6.44 17.64
N ASN A 305 -1.66 -6.96 18.64
CA ASN A 305 -0.31 -6.57 19.02
C ASN A 305 0.69 -7.69 18.67
N ALA A 306 1.99 -7.44 18.86
CA ALA A 306 3.04 -8.40 18.52
C ALA A 306 2.79 -9.81 19.07
N SER A 307 2.45 -9.93 20.36
CA SER A 307 2.17 -11.21 21.01
C SER A 307 1.00 -11.96 20.36
N THR A 308 -0.11 -11.26 20.08
CA THR A 308 -1.27 -11.85 19.41
C THR A 308 -0.91 -12.34 17.99
N ILE A 309 -0.13 -11.57 17.23
CA ILE A 309 0.26 -11.97 15.87
C ILE A 309 1.23 -13.15 15.89
N LYS A 310 2.20 -13.17 16.80
CA LYS A 310 3.11 -14.32 16.97
C LYS A 310 2.33 -15.59 17.26
N GLN A 311 1.39 -15.53 18.21
CA GLN A 311 0.53 -16.67 18.54
C GLN A 311 -0.30 -17.13 17.35
N LEU A 312 -0.88 -16.18 16.59
CA LEU A 312 -1.64 -16.48 15.40
C LEU A 312 -0.79 -17.20 14.35
N LEU A 313 0.41 -16.68 14.05
CA LEU A 313 1.33 -17.31 13.11
C LEU A 313 1.77 -18.70 13.60
N SER A 314 2.12 -18.84 14.89
CA SER A 314 2.44 -20.14 15.48
C SER A 314 1.32 -21.17 15.34
N GLN A 315 0.06 -20.75 15.47
CA GLN A 315 -1.09 -21.63 15.26
C GLN A 315 -1.22 -22.07 13.79
N PHE A 316 -0.90 -21.20 12.83
CA PHE A 316 -1.01 -21.51 11.40
C PHE A 316 0.16 -22.31 10.86
N THR A 317 1.39 -22.02 11.31
CA THR A 317 2.60 -22.62 10.76
C THR A 317 3.16 -23.75 11.63
N GLY A 318 2.77 -23.82 12.91
CA GLY A 318 3.39 -24.69 13.89
C GLY A 318 4.77 -24.23 14.37
N LEU A 319 5.21 -23.02 13.98
CA LEU A 319 6.53 -22.47 14.31
C LEU A 319 6.51 -21.61 15.56
N ASP A 320 7.64 -21.55 16.26
CA ASP A 320 7.81 -20.65 17.40
C ASP A 320 8.46 -19.33 16.99
N PHE A 321 7.72 -18.22 17.13
CA PHE A 321 8.19 -16.87 16.85
C PHE A 321 8.61 -16.10 18.11
N SER A 322 8.75 -16.78 19.26
CA SER A 322 9.11 -16.17 20.54
C SER A 322 10.46 -15.44 20.52
N GLU A 323 11.43 -15.96 19.77
CA GLU A 323 12.78 -15.42 19.62
C GLU A 323 12.90 -14.20 18.69
N ILE A 324 11.83 -13.89 17.94
CA ILE A 324 11.77 -12.69 17.09
C ILE A 324 11.29 -11.53 17.96
N SER A 325 11.91 -10.35 17.86
CA SER A 325 11.54 -9.23 18.71
C SER A 325 10.10 -8.74 18.47
N ASP A 326 9.47 -8.17 19.50
CA ASP A 326 8.17 -7.49 19.33
C ASP A 326 8.28 -6.28 18.40
N ALA A 327 9.43 -5.59 18.37
CA ALA A 327 9.66 -4.41 17.54
C ALA A 327 9.50 -4.71 16.03
N SER A 328 9.97 -5.87 15.55
CA SER A 328 9.76 -6.30 14.16
C SER A 328 8.27 -6.45 13.82
N PHE A 329 7.49 -7.06 14.72
CA PHE A 329 6.05 -7.22 14.53
C PHE A 329 5.30 -5.90 14.65
N GLU A 330 5.70 -5.03 15.57
CA GLU A 330 5.13 -3.69 15.73
C GLU A 330 5.36 -2.84 14.48
N MET A 331 6.55 -2.90 13.88
CA MET A 331 6.86 -2.25 12.61
C MET A 331 5.93 -2.73 11.48
N LEU A 332 5.79 -4.05 11.30
CA LEU A 332 4.91 -4.61 10.26
C LEU A 332 3.43 -4.26 10.51
N LEU A 333 2.99 -4.30 11.76
CA LEU A 333 1.63 -3.91 12.15
C LEU A 333 1.39 -2.41 11.93
N ASP A 334 2.38 -1.57 12.20
CA ASP A 334 2.30 -0.14 11.89
C ASP A 334 2.12 0.09 10.39
N TRP A 335 2.90 -0.60 9.54
CA TRP A 335 2.74 -0.49 8.09
C TRP A 335 1.36 -0.96 7.60
N ILE A 336 0.79 -2.00 8.21
CA ILE A 336 -0.57 -2.46 7.89
C ILE A 336 -1.62 -1.40 8.28
N LYS A 337 -1.48 -0.81 9.49
CA LYS A 337 -2.47 0.12 10.06
C LYS A 337 -2.37 1.52 9.42
N ASN A 338 -1.15 2.00 9.27
CA ASN A 338 -0.83 3.39 8.96
C ASN A 338 -0.22 3.58 7.56
N GLY A 339 0.19 2.50 6.89
CA GLY A 339 0.82 2.53 5.56
C GLY A 339 2.35 2.52 5.62
N ILE A 340 2.95 2.08 4.52
CA ILE A 340 4.41 1.96 4.34
C ILE A 340 4.98 3.35 3.97
N PRO A 341 5.92 3.92 4.76
CA PRO A 341 6.38 5.30 4.58
C PRO A 341 7.55 5.40 3.59
N LEU A 342 7.24 5.58 2.30
CA LEU A 342 8.25 5.71 1.25
C LEU A 342 8.77 7.15 1.13
N ASN A 343 10.10 7.28 1.08
CA ASN A 343 10.75 8.51 0.62
C ASN A 343 10.54 8.67 -0.89
N VAL A 344 10.35 9.90 -1.36
CA VAL A 344 10.23 10.21 -2.79
C VAL A 344 11.26 11.23 -3.21
N THR A 345 12.17 10.84 -4.11
CA THR A 345 13.22 11.73 -4.65
C THR A 345 13.10 11.83 -6.16
N LYS A 346 13.17 13.05 -6.70
CA LYS A 346 13.30 13.27 -8.15
C LYS A 346 14.78 13.14 -8.53
N ALA A 347 15.08 12.23 -9.42
CA ALA A 347 16.43 12.00 -9.93
C ALA A 347 16.65 12.70 -11.27
N GLU A 348 17.90 12.69 -11.74
CA GLU A 348 18.24 13.18 -13.08
C GLU A 348 17.50 12.40 -14.17
N GLY A 349 17.29 13.02 -15.34
CA GLY A 349 16.60 12.38 -16.46
C GLY A 349 15.08 12.22 -16.28
N GLY A 350 14.48 12.81 -15.23
CA GLY A 350 13.04 12.79 -15.00
C GLY A 350 12.53 11.57 -14.22
N HIS A 351 13.44 10.76 -13.69
CA HIS A 351 13.12 9.61 -12.86
C HIS A 351 12.64 10.04 -11.46
N THR A 352 11.87 9.16 -10.82
CA THR A 352 11.36 9.28 -9.46
C THR A 352 11.73 8.01 -8.69
N TYR A 353 12.48 8.16 -7.61
CA TYR A 353 12.74 7.06 -6.68
C TYR A 353 11.70 7.05 -5.58
N MET A 354 11.06 5.90 -5.34
CA MET A 354 10.15 5.68 -4.21
C MET A 354 10.69 4.53 -3.37
N TYR A 355 11.16 4.81 -2.15
CA TYR A 355 12.02 3.86 -1.42
C TYR A 355 11.91 3.93 0.10
N LEU A 356 12.24 2.81 0.75
CA LEU A 356 12.50 2.73 2.18
C LEU A 356 13.97 3.02 2.45
N ASP A 357 14.24 3.83 3.47
CA ASP A 357 15.60 4.10 3.94
C ASP A 357 16.02 3.12 5.05
N ARG A 358 17.28 3.22 5.49
CA ARG A 358 17.88 2.36 6.51
C ARG A 358 17.03 2.24 7.77
N THR A 359 16.45 3.34 8.24
CA THR A 359 15.71 3.35 9.52
C THR A 359 14.43 2.53 9.46
N ALA A 360 13.85 2.37 8.26
CA ALA A 360 12.70 1.52 8.06
C ALA A 360 13.00 0.02 8.24
N PHE A 361 14.28 -0.38 8.26
CA PHE A 361 14.70 -1.77 8.44
C PHE A 361 15.34 -2.02 9.81
N ASP A 362 15.62 -0.99 10.61
CA ASP A 362 16.28 -1.13 11.91
C ASP A 362 15.62 -2.19 12.82
N PRO A 363 14.28 -2.26 12.97
CA PRO A 363 13.65 -3.24 13.85
C PRO A 363 13.96 -4.70 13.50
N ILE A 364 14.16 -5.01 12.21
CA ILE A 364 14.36 -6.38 11.72
C ILE A 364 15.83 -6.70 11.39
N PHE A 365 16.65 -5.70 11.05
CA PHE A 365 18.04 -5.91 10.61
C PHE A 365 19.05 -5.71 11.74
N LYS A 366 18.73 -4.86 12.73
CA LYS A 366 19.68 -4.56 13.79
C LYS A 366 19.83 -5.75 14.73
N ASP A 367 21.06 -6.24 14.85
CA ASP A 367 21.45 -7.17 15.90
C ASP A 367 21.69 -6.40 17.21
N THR A 368 20.87 -6.65 18.22
CA THR A 368 20.98 -6.05 19.56
C THR A 368 21.43 -7.05 20.62
N GLU A 369 21.67 -8.30 20.24
CA GLU A 369 21.97 -9.40 21.16
C GLU A 369 23.44 -9.78 21.14
N THR A 370 24.08 -9.67 19.97
CA THR A 370 25.50 -9.95 19.84
C THR A 370 26.33 -8.87 20.56
N PRO A 371 27.19 -9.25 21.52
CA PRO A 371 28.06 -8.31 22.22
C PRO A 371 29.04 -7.59 21.28
N ALA A 372 29.36 -6.33 21.57
CA ALA A 372 30.25 -5.52 20.74
C ALA A 372 31.70 -6.04 20.68
N ASP A 373 32.11 -6.91 21.60
CA ASP A 373 33.42 -7.59 21.63
C ASP A 373 33.46 -8.89 20.80
N ASP A 374 32.36 -9.25 20.13
CA ASP A 374 32.29 -10.35 19.15
C ASP A 374 31.85 -9.87 17.75
N PRO A 375 32.69 -9.05 17.08
CA PRO A 375 32.33 -8.46 15.79
C PRO A 375 32.15 -9.48 14.66
N SER A 376 32.70 -10.69 14.79
CA SER A 376 32.55 -11.78 13.83
C SER A 376 31.13 -12.34 13.73
N ASN A 377 30.34 -12.20 14.80
CA ASN A 377 28.99 -12.76 14.88
C ASN A 377 27.88 -11.71 14.77
N ILE A 378 28.23 -10.42 14.61
CA ILE A 378 27.26 -9.34 14.42
C ILE A 378 26.36 -9.66 13.22
N GLY A 379 25.06 -9.49 13.40
CA GLY A 379 24.05 -9.75 12.37
C GLY A 379 23.44 -11.15 12.48
N SER A 380 24.14 -12.11 13.09
CA SER A 380 23.67 -13.50 13.25
C SER A 380 22.45 -13.63 14.16
N LYS A 381 22.23 -12.64 15.05
CA LYS A 381 21.07 -12.58 15.96
C LYS A 381 20.05 -11.52 15.58
N SER A 382 20.18 -10.92 14.40
CA SER A 382 19.11 -10.08 13.85
C SER A 382 17.82 -10.88 13.65
N ASP A 383 16.67 -10.22 13.78
CA ASP A 383 15.37 -10.86 13.54
C ASP A 383 15.25 -11.38 12.11
N LEU A 384 15.83 -10.70 11.11
CA LEU A 384 15.86 -11.20 9.73
C LEU A 384 16.56 -12.57 9.66
N MET A 385 17.74 -12.70 10.28
CA MET A 385 18.48 -13.96 10.27
C MET A 385 17.71 -15.07 10.99
N LYS A 386 17.17 -14.78 12.18
CA LYS A 386 16.36 -15.73 12.95
C LYS A 386 15.12 -16.19 12.17
N LEU A 387 14.39 -15.25 11.57
CA LEU A 387 13.22 -15.56 10.73
C LEU A 387 13.61 -16.41 9.53
N TRP A 388 14.69 -16.07 8.84
CA TRP A 388 15.15 -16.84 7.68
C TRP A 388 15.49 -18.28 8.05
N MET A 389 16.24 -18.48 9.14
CA MET A 389 16.59 -19.82 9.63
C MET A 389 15.35 -20.61 10.03
N LEU A 390 14.46 -20.00 10.83
CA LEU A 390 13.21 -20.62 11.26
C LEU A 390 12.34 -21.10 10.08
N LEU A 391 12.19 -20.25 9.05
CA LEU A 391 11.40 -20.58 7.87
C LEU A 391 12.10 -21.58 6.95
N SER A 392 13.44 -21.57 6.89
CA SER A 392 14.22 -22.53 6.10
C SER A 392 14.19 -23.93 6.72
N GLU A 393 14.37 -24.03 8.04
CA GLU A 393 14.28 -25.30 8.79
C GLU A 393 12.89 -25.92 8.70
N ALA A 394 11.86 -25.09 8.55
CA ALA A 394 10.48 -25.50 8.33
C ALA A 394 10.14 -25.84 6.88
N GLU A 395 11.11 -25.78 5.96
CA GLU A 395 10.91 -25.98 4.51
C GLU A 395 9.87 -25.02 3.87
N ILE A 396 9.60 -23.88 4.53
CA ILE A 396 8.73 -22.82 3.99
C ILE A 396 9.49 -22.04 2.92
N ILE A 397 10.79 -21.81 3.12
CA ILE A 397 11.68 -21.28 2.09
C ILE A 397 12.19 -22.46 1.25
N PRO A 398 11.94 -22.47 -0.08
CA PRO A 398 12.43 -23.51 -0.98
C PRO A 398 13.95 -23.69 -0.89
N GLU A 399 14.43 -24.93 -0.96
CA GLU A 399 15.86 -25.29 -0.79
C GLU A 399 16.78 -24.50 -1.74
N ASP A 400 16.35 -24.30 -2.99
CA ASP A 400 17.08 -23.54 -4.01
C ASP A 400 17.13 -22.03 -3.74
N ALA A 401 16.27 -21.51 -2.87
CA ALA A 401 16.26 -20.12 -2.43
C ALA A 401 17.01 -19.90 -1.11
N GLN A 402 17.29 -20.94 -0.31
CA GLN A 402 17.88 -20.79 1.03
C GLN A 402 19.24 -20.08 1.03
N LEU A 403 20.04 -20.26 -0.02
CA LEU A 403 21.34 -19.59 -0.17
C LEU A 403 21.23 -18.06 -0.35
N ALA A 404 20.04 -17.52 -0.63
CA ALA A 404 19.84 -16.07 -0.72
C ALA A 404 20.10 -15.34 0.61
N ILE A 405 20.11 -16.04 1.76
CA ILE A 405 20.51 -15.45 3.04
C ILE A 405 21.94 -14.90 3.03
N LEU A 406 22.83 -15.48 2.21
CA LEU A 406 24.20 -14.99 2.05
C LEU A 406 24.24 -13.56 1.51
N LEU A 407 23.22 -13.15 0.75
CA LEU A 407 23.08 -11.78 0.25
C LEU A 407 22.78 -10.80 1.39
N PHE A 408 22.16 -11.26 2.48
CA PHE A 408 21.83 -10.41 3.63
C PHE A 408 22.88 -10.48 4.73
N ALA A 409 23.58 -11.61 4.89
CA ALA A 409 24.54 -11.82 5.97
C ALA A 409 25.58 -10.69 6.08
N GLY A 410 26.21 -10.29 4.98
CA GLY A 410 27.19 -9.19 4.99
C GLY A 410 26.56 -7.82 5.29
N ILE A 411 25.32 -7.57 4.86
CA ILE A 411 24.60 -6.32 5.17
C ILE A 411 24.27 -6.24 6.66
N LEU A 412 23.85 -7.37 7.25
CA LEU A 412 23.51 -7.46 8.66
C LEU A 412 24.76 -7.29 9.54
N GLN A 413 25.89 -7.86 9.12
CA GLN A 413 27.17 -7.68 9.78
C GLN A 413 27.62 -6.21 9.79
N GLU A 414 27.47 -5.52 8.65
CA GLU A 414 27.83 -4.10 8.50
C GLU A 414 26.71 -3.15 8.93
N TRP A 415 25.57 -3.64 9.44
CA TRP A 415 24.45 -2.78 9.81
C TRP A 415 24.82 -1.69 10.85
N PRO A 416 25.69 -1.95 11.85
CA PRO A 416 26.11 -0.93 12.81
C PRO A 416 26.93 0.22 12.20
N THR A 417 27.72 -0.04 11.15
CA THR A 417 28.59 0.93 10.47
C THR A 417 27.89 1.57 9.26
N ASN A 418 26.82 0.95 8.77
CA ASN A 418 26.03 1.42 7.65
C ASN A 418 25.36 2.78 7.93
N THR A 419 25.58 3.75 7.04
CA THR A 419 24.98 5.10 7.10
C THR A 419 23.78 5.28 6.16
N ALA A 420 23.62 4.43 5.14
CA ALA A 420 22.48 4.45 4.23
C ALA A 420 22.16 3.07 3.64
N PHE A 421 20.88 2.73 3.62
CA PHE A 421 20.36 1.53 2.96
C PHE A 421 19.01 1.90 2.35
N ASN A 422 19.05 2.38 1.11
CA ASN A 422 17.86 2.79 0.38
C ASN A 422 17.50 1.69 -0.61
N VAL A 423 16.29 1.16 -0.52
CA VAL A 423 15.78 0.15 -1.46
C VAL A 423 14.34 0.49 -1.85
N GLY A 424 14.06 0.49 -3.14
CA GLY A 424 12.75 0.82 -3.67
C GLY A 424 12.67 0.75 -5.18
N LEU A 425 11.71 1.46 -5.77
CA LEU A 425 11.50 1.50 -7.21
C LEU A 425 12.17 2.72 -7.84
N ASP A 426 12.84 2.49 -8.96
CA ASP A 426 13.21 3.52 -9.93
C ASP A 426 12.11 3.60 -11.00
N LEU A 427 11.44 4.75 -11.05
CA LEU A 427 10.25 4.98 -11.87
C LEU A 427 10.45 6.15 -12.83
N LYS A 428 9.88 6.06 -14.03
CA LYS A 428 9.94 7.10 -15.07
C LYS A 428 8.55 7.61 -15.44
#